data_AF-A0A7S3TCM9-F1
#
_entry.id   AF-A0A7S3TCM9-F1
#
_cell.length_a   1.000
_cell.length_b   1.000
_cell.length_c   1.000
_cell.angle_alpha   90.00
_cell.angle_beta   90.00
_cell.angle_gamma   90.00
#
_symmetry.space_group_name_H-M   'P 1'
#
loop_
_entity.id
_entity.type
_entity.pdbx_description
1 polymer ?
#
loop_
_entity_poly.entity_id
_entity_poly.type
_entity_poly.pdbx_seq_one_letter_code
_entity_poly.pdbx_strand_id
1 'polypeptide(L)'
;MASQLIANLEACASRDDLGDICQAIEEAPSFDQLALAQLAIASGEAEVTAAALGRIESRLGAALGAHVAARYSELITEVDAVRSLEARLVQSHSRVERLAATVRRVRTTTVGQHEQLSGRVSQLEHMQECSSLLRRVQRLLYLCWRLHEAVDASKARRSAGGGAGSGAWRIELSSAELPKAAVALREVEEILEEEEERLDGVELVAPELQFARSVGAAVRRQADGMLREALRSLNQPSLTTALQVFFSLGCLRDKVEEAVAAAAASLGTDVSDALTNIDARAARGGRAGWVAALWGQVEAVGE
;
A
#
# COMPACT_ATOMS: atom_id res chain seq x y z
N MET A 1 53.63 69.02 -59.11
CA MET A 1 53.50 68.17 -57.90
C MET A 1 53.76 68.93 -56.60
N ALA A 2 54.96 69.49 -56.36
CA ALA A 2 55.25 70.11 -55.05
C ALA A 2 54.55 71.49 -54.82
N SER A 3 54.42 72.34 -55.84
CA SER A 3 53.63 73.58 -55.75
C SER A 3 52.11 73.31 -55.67
N GLN A 4 51.64 72.20 -56.25
CA GLN A 4 50.27 71.71 -56.06
C GLN A 4 50.04 71.19 -54.64
N LEU A 5 51.06 70.60 -54.00
CA LEU A 5 50.98 70.19 -52.59
C LEU A 5 50.90 71.38 -51.64
N ILE A 6 51.68 72.45 -51.88
CA ILE A 6 51.58 73.70 -51.08
C ILE A 6 50.24 74.39 -51.30
N ALA A 7 49.78 74.52 -52.56
CA ALA A 7 48.47 75.09 -52.86
C ALA A 7 47.31 74.22 -52.31
N ASN A 8 47.46 72.89 -52.32
CA ASN A 8 46.50 71.97 -51.69
C ASN A 8 46.54 72.06 -50.16
N LEU A 9 47.71 72.26 -49.55
CA LEU A 9 47.86 72.47 -48.10
C LEU A 9 47.26 73.81 -47.65
N GLU A 10 47.43 74.88 -48.42
CA GLU A 10 46.77 76.17 -48.19
C GLU A 10 45.26 76.10 -48.45
N ALA A 11 44.82 75.41 -49.50
CA ALA A 11 43.41 75.17 -49.78
C ALA A 11 42.74 74.32 -48.68
N CYS A 12 43.44 73.29 -48.17
CA CYS A 12 43.00 72.49 -47.02
C CYS A 12 43.00 73.28 -45.71
N ALA A 13 43.91 74.25 -45.55
CA ALA A 13 43.91 75.17 -44.41
C ALA A 13 42.73 76.17 -44.47
N SER A 14 42.19 76.45 -45.65
CA SER A 14 41.08 77.39 -45.88
C SER A 14 39.69 76.75 -45.88
N ARG A 15 39.58 75.41 -46.01
CA ARG A 15 38.30 74.69 -46.10
C ARG A 15 38.03 73.90 -44.81
N ASP A 16 36.86 74.14 -44.23
CA ASP A 16 36.44 73.63 -42.93
C ASP A 16 36.08 72.13 -42.92
N ASP A 17 36.07 71.44 -44.07
CA ASP A 17 35.65 70.04 -44.17
C ASP A 17 36.80 69.05 -43.90
N LEU A 18 36.70 68.34 -42.76
CA LEU A 18 37.66 67.32 -42.30
C LEU A 18 37.69 66.06 -43.19
N GLY A 19 36.64 65.80 -43.96
CA GLY A 19 36.55 64.63 -44.86
C GLY A 19 37.54 64.71 -46.03
N ASP A 20 37.66 65.89 -46.64
CA ASP A 20 38.55 66.12 -47.79
C ASP A 20 40.03 66.07 -47.38
N ILE A 21 40.35 66.43 -46.13
CA ILE A 21 41.71 66.37 -45.59
C ILE A 21 42.17 64.91 -45.42
N CYS A 22 41.32 64.03 -44.88
CA CYS A 22 41.64 62.61 -44.75
C CYS A 22 41.77 61.92 -46.11
N GLN A 23 40.92 62.28 -47.07
CA GLN A 23 40.96 61.75 -48.43
C GLN A 23 42.21 62.20 -49.20
N ALA A 24 42.64 63.45 -49.02
CA ALA A 24 43.89 63.96 -49.59
C ALA A 24 45.17 63.33 -48.97
N ILE A 25 45.09 62.84 -47.73
CA ILE A 25 46.20 62.15 -47.06
C ILE A 25 46.26 60.66 -47.46
N GLU A 26 45.12 59.98 -47.66
CA GLU A 26 45.08 58.60 -48.16
C GLU A 26 45.63 58.46 -49.59
N GLU A 27 45.50 59.49 -50.43
CA GLU A 27 45.97 59.47 -51.83
C GLU A 27 47.47 59.81 -51.99
N ALA A 28 48.20 60.19 -50.93
CA ALA A 28 49.63 60.52 -51.01
C ALA A 28 50.52 59.31 -50.66
N PRO A 29 51.14 58.63 -51.64
CA PRO A 29 52.05 57.52 -51.36
C PRO A 29 53.35 58.08 -50.79
N SER A 30 53.61 57.80 -49.53
CA SER A 30 54.79 58.21 -48.73
C SER A 30 55.00 59.72 -48.61
N PHE A 31 54.80 60.23 -47.39
CA PHE A 31 55.15 61.58 -47.00
C PHE A 31 56.68 61.73 -46.88
N ASP A 32 57.33 62.26 -47.92
CA ASP A 32 58.78 62.54 -47.91
C ASP A 32 59.09 63.86 -47.19
N GLN A 33 59.43 63.75 -45.90
CA GLN A 33 59.73 64.86 -44.98
C GLN A 33 60.85 65.79 -45.49
N LEU A 34 61.86 65.22 -46.15
CA LEU A 34 63.04 65.96 -46.64
C LEU A 34 62.75 66.78 -47.89
N ALA A 35 61.92 66.26 -48.81
CA ALA A 35 61.54 66.97 -50.03
C ALA A 35 60.66 68.20 -49.72
N LEU A 36 59.78 68.08 -48.73
CA LEU A 36 58.90 69.15 -48.27
C LEU A 36 59.69 70.25 -47.54
N ALA A 37 60.62 69.85 -46.65
CA ALA A 37 61.48 70.80 -45.94
C ALA A 37 62.44 71.54 -46.90
N GLN A 38 63.06 70.85 -47.85
CA GLN A 38 63.96 71.46 -48.83
C GLN A 38 63.23 72.44 -49.76
N LEU A 39 62.00 72.13 -50.18
CA LEU A 39 61.22 72.99 -51.05
C LEU A 39 60.67 74.22 -50.31
N ALA A 40 60.26 74.06 -49.05
CA ALA A 40 59.78 75.18 -48.23
C ALA A 40 60.91 76.17 -47.87
N ILE A 41 62.14 75.67 -47.70
CA ILE A 41 63.34 76.51 -47.54
C ILE A 41 63.67 77.22 -48.86
N ALA A 42 63.54 76.54 -50.00
CA ALA A 42 63.83 77.11 -51.32
C ALA A 42 62.80 78.16 -51.78
N SER A 43 61.52 78.03 -51.37
CA SER A 43 60.48 79.03 -51.67
C SER A 43 60.44 80.20 -50.69
N GLY A 44 61.21 80.15 -49.59
CA GLY A 44 61.18 81.17 -48.53
C GLY A 44 59.92 81.10 -47.64
N GLU A 45 59.06 80.11 -47.83
CA GLU A 45 57.77 79.92 -47.15
C GLU A 45 57.82 78.81 -46.07
N ALA A 46 59.01 78.54 -45.55
CA ALA A 46 59.25 77.57 -44.48
C ALA A 46 58.41 77.87 -43.22
N GLU A 47 58.23 79.15 -42.89
CA GLU A 47 57.40 79.56 -41.76
C GLU A 47 55.90 79.32 -42.03
N VAL A 48 55.44 79.50 -43.27
CA VAL A 48 54.02 79.35 -43.65
C VAL A 48 53.63 77.88 -43.67
N THR A 49 54.48 77.02 -44.22
CA THR A 49 54.28 75.56 -44.26
C THR A 49 54.38 74.93 -42.87
N ALA A 50 55.32 75.36 -42.02
CA ALA A 50 55.39 74.95 -40.62
C ALA A 50 54.16 75.42 -39.83
N ALA A 51 53.68 76.65 -40.06
CA ALA A 51 52.46 77.16 -39.44
C ALA A 51 51.20 76.44 -39.94
N ALA A 52 51.16 75.96 -41.18
CA ALA A 52 50.07 75.17 -41.72
C ALA A 52 50.04 73.75 -41.13
N LEU A 53 51.19 73.08 -41.04
CA LEU A 53 51.31 71.77 -40.40
C LEU A 53 50.97 71.83 -38.91
N GLY A 54 51.44 72.86 -38.18
CA GLY A 54 51.07 73.09 -36.78
C GLY A 54 49.56 73.37 -36.59
N ARG A 55 48.92 74.04 -37.56
CA ARG A 55 47.45 74.22 -37.57
C ARG A 55 46.70 72.92 -37.83
N ILE A 56 47.19 72.06 -38.72
CA ILE A 56 46.59 70.75 -39.00
C ILE A 56 46.80 69.79 -37.82
N GLU A 57 47.99 69.77 -37.21
CA GLU A 57 48.30 68.95 -36.03
C GLU A 57 47.43 69.36 -34.85
N SER A 58 47.33 70.66 -34.57
CA SER A 58 46.44 71.15 -33.50
C SER A 58 44.96 70.87 -33.80
N ARG A 59 44.53 70.93 -35.06
CA ARG A 59 43.15 70.62 -35.49
C ARG A 59 42.83 69.12 -35.38
N LEU A 60 43.72 68.24 -35.85
CA LEU A 60 43.59 66.79 -35.67
C LEU A 60 43.66 66.42 -34.20
N GLY A 61 44.57 67.02 -33.44
CA GLY A 61 44.67 66.86 -31.99
C GLY A 61 43.40 67.30 -31.26
N ALA A 62 42.79 68.42 -31.65
CA ALA A 62 41.52 68.89 -31.10
C ALA A 62 40.34 68.01 -31.51
N ALA A 63 40.27 67.55 -32.76
CA ALA A 63 39.20 66.70 -33.26
C ALA A 63 39.26 65.29 -32.66
N LEU A 64 40.46 64.67 -32.63
CA LEU A 64 40.70 63.40 -31.93
C LEU A 64 40.44 63.55 -30.44
N GLY A 65 40.93 64.64 -29.82
CA GLY A 65 40.65 64.95 -28.41
C GLY A 65 39.15 65.05 -28.13
N ALA A 66 38.39 65.73 -28.98
CA ALA A 66 36.94 65.86 -28.84
C ALA A 66 36.21 64.53 -29.08
N HIS A 67 36.60 63.75 -30.08
CA HIS A 67 35.98 62.46 -30.39
C HIS A 67 36.28 61.40 -29.32
N VAL A 68 37.52 61.37 -28.83
CA VAL A 68 37.93 60.51 -27.73
C VAL A 68 37.23 60.95 -26.44
N ALA A 69 37.19 62.25 -26.13
CA ALA A 69 36.49 62.77 -24.94
C ALA A 69 34.98 62.51 -24.97
N ALA A 70 34.34 62.61 -26.13
CA ALA A 70 32.91 62.36 -26.30
C ALA A 70 32.54 60.89 -26.07
N ARG A 71 33.37 59.93 -26.52
CA ARG A 71 33.12 58.50 -26.35
C ARG A 71 33.72 57.90 -25.07
N TYR A 72 34.64 58.60 -24.40
CA TYR A 72 35.25 58.12 -23.17
C TYR A 72 34.23 57.95 -22.04
N SER A 73 33.30 58.90 -21.92
CA SER A 73 32.23 58.86 -20.92
C SER A 73 31.30 57.67 -21.16
N GLU A 74 30.86 57.47 -22.41
CA GLU A 74 30.00 56.34 -22.79
C GLU A 74 30.67 54.99 -22.53
N LEU A 75 31.94 54.82 -22.95
CA LEU A 75 32.68 53.59 -22.74
C LEU A 75 32.90 53.29 -21.24
N ILE A 76 33.19 54.31 -20.42
CA ILE A 76 33.30 54.14 -18.97
C ILE A 76 31.96 53.69 -18.38
N THR A 77 30.85 54.31 -18.78
CA THR A 77 29.53 53.92 -18.28
C THR A 77 29.14 52.50 -18.68
N GLU A 78 29.47 52.06 -19.90
CA GLU A 78 29.27 50.67 -20.32
C GLU A 78 30.16 49.71 -19.52
N VAL A 79 31.43 50.04 -19.31
CA VAL A 79 32.35 49.22 -18.50
C VAL A 79 31.86 49.11 -17.05
N ASP A 80 31.34 50.19 -16.48
CA ASP A 80 30.75 50.18 -15.14
C ASP A 80 29.45 49.35 -15.09
N ALA A 81 28.61 49.42 -16.14
CA ALA A 81 27.41 48.59 -16.25
C ALA A 81 27.74 47.09 -16.36
N VAL A 82 28.77 46.73 -17.15
CA VAL A 82 29.28 45.37 -17.26
C VAL A 82 29.83 44.89 -15.92
N ARG A 83 30.64 45.69 -15.22
CA ARG A 83 31.13 45.37 -13.87
C ARG A 83 30.00 45.17 -12.86
N SER A 84 28.96 45.99 -12.93
CA SER A 84 27.76 45.84 -12.08
C SER A 84 27.01 44.53 -12.38
N LEU A 85 26.88 44.18 -13.67
CA LEU A 85 26.32 42.90 -14.10
C LEU A 85 27.15 41.71 -13.60
N GLU A 86 28.47 41.77 -13.71
CA GLU A 86 29.37 40.75 -13.17
C GLU A 86 29.19 40.60 -11.66
N ALA A 87 29.13 41.69 -10.90
CA ALA A 87 28.89 41.65 -9.47
C ALA A 87 27.54 40.98 -9.12
N ARG A 88 26.47 41.29 -9.87
CA ARG A 88 25.16 40.62 -9.72
C ARG A 88 25.20 39.15 -10.11
N LEU A 89 25.96 38.79 -11.14
CA LEU A 89 26.14 37.40 -11.56
C LEU A 89 26.83 36.60 -10.46
N VAL A 90 27.92 37.12 -9.89
CA VAL A 90 28.62 36.52 -8.74
C VAL A 90 27.67 36.37 -7.55
N GLN A 91 26.86 37.40 -7.27
CA GLN A 91 25.86 37.34 -6.20
C GLN A 91 24.80 36.26 -6.47
N SER A 92 24.30 36.15 -7.70
CA SER A 92 23.34 35.12 -8.11
C SER A 92 23.93 33.72 -7.98
N HIS A 93 25.16 33.53 -8.44
CA HIS A 93 25.88 32.26 -8.32
C HIS A 93 25.98 31.82 -6.85
N SER A 94 26.40 32.73 -5.96
CA SER A 94 26.46 32.46 -4.51
C SER A 94 25.10 32.09 -3.90
N ARG A 95 23.99 32.63 -4.44
CA ARG A 95 22.64 32.31 -3.97
C ARG A 95 22.20 30.94 -4.46
N VAL A 96 22.52 30.60 -5.70
CA VAL A 96 22.25 29.28 -6.29
C VAL A 96 23.04 28.19 -5.54
N GLU A 97 24.32 28.43 -5.24
CA GLU A 97 25.12 27.48 -4.45
C GLU A 97 24.54 27.27 -3.05
N ARG A 98 24.12 28.36 -2.38
CA ARG A 98 23.45 28.28 -1.08
C ARG A 98 22.14 27.51 -1.16
N LEU A 99 21.31 27.78 -2.18
CA LEU A 99 20.06 27.05 -2.40
C LEU A 99 20.31 25.57 -2.69
N ALA A 100 21.31 25.26 -3.52
CA ALA A 100 21.67 23.87 -3.80
C ALA A 100 22.15 23.15 -2.54
N ALA A 101 22.91 23.83 -1.66
CA ALA A 101 23.32 23.29 -0.37
C ALA A 101 22.12 23.06 0.57
N THR A 102 21.18 24.00 0.66
CA THR A 102 19.97 23.82 1.49
C THR A 102 19.08 22.71 0.96
N VAL A 103 18.87 22.61 -0.35
CA VAL A 103 18.08 21.53 -0.97
C VAL A 103 18.73 20.17 -0.72
N ARG A 104 20.06 20.04 -0.87
CA ARG A 104 20.76 18.80 -0.53
C ARG A 104 20.58 18.43 0.94
N ARG A 105 20.71 19.40 1.84
CA ARG A 105 20.50 19.19 3.28
C ARG A 105 19.07 18.74 3.58
N VAL A 106 18.06 19.44 3.07
CA VAL A 106 16.64 19.07 3.22
C VAL A 106 16.42 17.66 2.71
N ARG A 107 16.91 17.33 1.51
CA ARG A 107 16.80 15.97 0.96
C ARG A 107 17.40 14.92 1.89
N THR A 108 18.62 15.14 2.40
CA THR A 108 19.25 14.19 3.33
C THR A 108 18.46 14.03 4.64
N THR A 109 17.91 15.12 5.18
CA THR A 109 17.10 15.05 6.41
C THR A 109 15.77 14.37 6.17
N THR A 110 15.10 14.65 5.05
CA THR A 110 13.80 14.06 4.72
C THR A 110 13.92 12.56 4.45
N VAL A 111 14.95 12.13 3.73
CA VAL A 111 15.19 10.70 3.48
C VAL A 111 15.46 9.97 4.79
N GLY A 112 16.34 10.49 5.65
CA GLY A 112 16.63 9.87 6.95
C GLY A 112 15.40 9.82 7.87
N GLN A 113 14.57 10.85 7.87
CA GLN A 113 13.30 10.85 8.61
C GLN A 113 12.31 9.83 8.03
N HIS A 114 12.25 9.68 6.71
CA HIS A 114 11.39 8.71 6.06
C HIS A 114 11.80 7.27 6.38
N GLU A 115 13.10 6.95 6.34
CA GLU A 115 13.62 5.63 6.74
C GLU A 115 13.32 5.32 8.20
N GLN A 116 13.49 6.30 9.12
CA GLN A 116 13.12 6.13 10.52
C GLN A 116 11.62 5.91 10.72
N LEU A 117 10.78 6.64 9.98
CA LEU A 117 9.33 6.49 10.05
C LEU A 117 8.88 5.15 9.50
N SER A 118 9.42 4.73 8.34
CA SER A 118 9.15 3.41 7.76
C SER A 118 9.56 2.28 8.70
N GLY A 119 10.73 2.37 9.34
CA GLY A 119 11.15 1.39 10.35
C GLY A 119 10.21 1.32 11.55
N ARG A 120 9.70 2.46 12.03
CA ARG A 120 8.70 2.50 13.12
C ARG A 120 7.34 1.97 12.68
N VAL A 121 6.90 2.23 11.45
CA VAL A 121 5.65 1.69 10.90
C VAL A 121 5.74 0.18 10.81
N SER A 122 6.82 -0.38 10.24
CA SER A 122 7.02 -1.83 10.20
C SER A 122 7.09 -2.45 11.59
N GLN A 123 7.73 -1.77 12.55
CA GLN A 123 7.71 -2.23 13.94
C GLN A 123 6.28 -2.24 14.52
N LEU A 124 5.47 -1.22 14.22
CA LEU A 124 4.07 -1.18 14.67
C LEU A 124 3.23 -2.27 14.00
N GLU A 125 3.44 -2.53 12.71
CA GLU A 125 2.78 -3.62 11.98
C GLU A 125 3.11 -4.97 12.64
N HIS A 126 4.38 -5.29 12.86
CA HIS A 126 4.76 -6.53 13.55
C HIS A 126 4.21 -6.61 14.99
N MET A 127 4.13 -5.49 15.72
CA MET A 127 3.51 -5.49 17.05
C MET A 127 1.99 -5.69 16.99
N GLN A 128 1.34 -5.19 15.95
CA GLN A 128 -0.10 -5.39 15.72
C GLN A 128 -0.38 -6.85 15.36
N GLU A 129 0.40 -7.44 14.46
CA GLU A 129 0.35 -8.87 14.10
C GLU A 129 0.60 -9.77 15.32
N CYS A 130 1.60 -9.44 16.14
CA CYS A 130 1.84 -10.17 17.39
C CYS A 130 0.64 -10.03 18.36
N SER A 131 0.02 -8.85 18.42
CA SER A 131 -1.16 -8.62 19.26
C SER A 131 -2.41 -9.36 18.76
N SER A 132 -2.65 -9.43 17.45
CA SER A 132 -3.75 -10.22 16.87
C SER A 132 -3.54 -11.70 17.17
N LEU A 133 -2.35 -12.23 16.90
CA LEU A 133 -1.97 -13.60 17.21
C LEU A 133 -2.18 -13.93 18.70
N LEU A 134 -1.71 -13.07 19.61
CA LEU A 134 -1.89 -13.26 21.04
C LEU A 134 -3.37 -13.28 21.46
N ARG A 135 -4.20 -12.38 20.93
CA ARG A 135 -5.64 -12.38 21.22
C ARG A 135 -6.32 -13.65 20.70
N ARG A 136 -5.93 -14.12 19.52
CA ARG A 136 -6.46 -15.34 18.92
C ARG A 136 -6.07 -16.57 19.72
N VAL A 137 -4.80 -16.68 20.13
CA VAL A 137 -4.32 -17.74 21.03
C VAL A 137 -5.04 -17.68 22.38
N GLN A 138 -5.14 -16.50 23.00
CA GLN A 138 -5.85 -16.35 24.28
C GLN A 138 -7.32 -16.77 24.16
N ARG A 139 -8.00 -16.34 23.10
CA ARG A 139 -9.40 -16.72 22.85
C ARG A 139 -9.55 -18.23 22.66
N LEU A 140 -8.66 -18.84 21.88
CA LEU A 140 -8.65 -20.29 21.66
C LEU A 140 -8.44 -21.04 22.99
N LEU A 141 -7.42 -20.66 23.76
CA LEU A 141 -7.13 -21.28 25.06
C LEU A 141 -8.29 -21.12 26.04
N TYR A 142 -8.94 -19.96 26.06
CA TYR A 142 -10.13 -19.75 26.87
C TYR A 142 -11.29 -20.67 26.46
N LEU A 143 -11.52 -20.86 25.16
CA LEU A 143 -12.55 -21.78 24.67
C LEU A 143 -12.21 -23.24 24.99
N CYS A 144 -10.95 -23.65 24.85
CA CYS A 144 -10.50 -24.98 25.26
C CYS A 144 -10.65 -25.19 26.77
N TRP A 145 -10.32 -24.18 27.58
CA TRP A 145 -10.56 -24.22 29.02
C TRP A 145 -12.06 -24.37 29.35
N ARG A 146 -12.94 -23.66 28.66
CA ARG A 146 -14.41 -23.84 28.80
C ARG A 146 -14.86 -25.24 28.42
N LEU A 147 -14.28 -25.84 27.38
CA LEU A 147 -14.55 -27.23 27.00
C LEU A 147 -14.09 -28.20 28.10
N HIS A 148 -12.92 -27.97 28.70
CA HIS A 148 -12.44 -28.72 29.86
C HIS A 148 -13.43 -28.62 31.03
N GLU A 149 -13.90 -27.42 31.36
CA GLU A 149 -14.89 -27.20 32.42
C GLU A 149 -16.20 -27.93 32.16
N ALA A 150 -16.71 -27.92 30.92
CA ALA A 150 -17.92 -28.65 30.54
C ALA A 150 -17.75 -30.18 30.70
N VAL A 151 -16.57 -30.70 30.34
CA VAL A 151 -16.23 -32.11 30.52
C VAL A 151 -16.08 -32.46 32.00
N ASP A 152 -15.45 -31.61 32.81
CA ASP A 152 -15.26 -31.89 34.24
C ASP A 152 -16.57 -31.75 35.04
N ALA A 153 -17.43 -30.78 34.72
CA ALA A 153 -18.78 -30.67 35.27
C ALA A 153 -19.63 -31.93 35.01
N SER A 154 -19.46 -32.54 33.84
CA SER A 154 -20.12 -33.81 33.50
C SER A 154 -19.59 -35.01 34.30
N LYS A 155 -18.29 -35.03 34.64
CA LYS A 155 -17.68 -36.05 35.51
C LYS A 155 -18.16 -35.90 36.95
N ALA A 156 -18.20 -34.68 37.48
CA ALA A 156 -18.65 -34.38 38.84
C ALA A 156 -20.12 -34.80 39.08
N ARG A 157 -20.99 -34.59 38.08
CA ARG A 157 -22.38 -35.07 38.13
C ARG A 157 -22.49 -36.60 38.12
N ARG A 158 -21.58 -37.30 37.42
CA ARG A 158 -21.53 -38.78 37.42
C ARG A 158 -21.08 -39.34 38.77
N SER A 159 -20.09 -38.72 39.43
CA SER A 159 -19.67 -39.14 40.77
C SER A 159 -20.72 -38.87 41.86
N ALA A 160 -21.57 -37.86 41.69
CA ALA A 160 -22.68 -37.58 42.60
C ALA A 160 -23.88 -38.52 42.37
N GLY A 161 -24.06 -39.03 41.15
CA GLY A 161 -25.11 -39.97 40.76
C GLY A 161 -24.66 -41.43 40.76
N GLY A 162 -24.08 -41.93 41.85
CA GLY A 162 -24.06 -43.37 42.23
C GLY A 162 -23.67 -44.45 41.21
N GLY A 163 -23.03 -44.13 40.08
CA GLY A 163 -22.76 -45.07 38.99
C GLY A 163 -21.27 -45.34 38.78
N ALA A 164 -20.69 -46.25 39.57
CA ALA A 164 -19.35 -46.79 39.32
C ALA A 164 -19.42 -47.86 38.22
N GLY A 165 -19.46 -47.41 36.96
CA GLY A 165 -19.51 -48.29 35.79
C GLY A 165 -18.25 -48.19 34.93
N SER A 166 -17.41 -49.23 35.04
CA SER A 166 -16.41 -49.73 34.08
C SER A 166 -15.53 -48.73 33.30
N GLY A 167 -14.23 -48.82 33.55
CA GLY A 167 -13.18 -48.06 32.88
C GLY A 167 -13.19 -48.21 31.35
N ALA A 168 -13.59 -47.14 30.68
CA ALA A 168 -13.15 -46.80 29.34
C ALA A 168 -13.16 -45.27 29.26
N TRP A 169 -12.02 -44.68 28.91
CA TRP A 169 -11.84 -43.24 28.76
C TRP A 169 -12.70 -42.72 27.60
N ARG A 170 -14.01 -42.52 27.83
CA ARG A 170 -14.94 -41.95 26.88
C ARG A 170 -15.38 -40.58 27.40
N ILE A 171 -15.08 -39.54 26.61
CA ILE A 171 -15.58 -38.19 26.85
C ILE A 171 -17.10 -38.27 26.68
N GLU A 172 -17.84 -38.14 27.77
CA GLU A 172 -19.30 -38.19 27.79
C GLU A 172 -19.78 -36.99 28.55
N LEU A 173 -20.55 -36.14 27.87
CA LEU A 173 -21.07 -34.91 28.44
C LEU A 173 -22.49 -35.14 28.96
N SER A 174 -22.92 -34.37 29.96
CA SER A 174 -24.32 -34.42 30.38
C SER A 174 -25.20 -33.78 29.30
N SER A 175 -26.46 -34.21 29.17
CA SER A 175 -27.45 -33.59 28.27
C SER A 175 -27.52 -32.07 28.42
N ALA A 176 -27.31 -31.53 29.63
CA ALA A 176 -27.29 -30.09 29.90
C ALA A 176 -26.01 -29.35 29.44
N GLU A 177 -24.88 -30.05 29.34
CA GLU A 177 -23.58 -29.46 28.96
C GLU A 177 -23.24 -29.67 27.49
N LEU A 178 -23.90 -30.63 26.82
CA LEU A 178 -23.81 -30.87 25.37
C LEU A 178 -23.97 -29.61 24.52
N PRO A 179 -25.04 -28.80 24.67
CA PRO A 179 -25.26 -27.65 23.80
C PRO A 179 -24.23 -26.54 24.04
N LYS A 180 -23.76 -26.36 25.28
CA LYS A 180 -22.72 -25.35 25.61
C LYS A 180 -21.37 -25.72 25.02
N ALA A 181 -20.99 -27.01 25.11
CA ALA A 181 -19.76 -27.51 24.51
C ALA A 181 -19.80 -27.40 22.99
N ALA A 182 -20.96 -27.65 22.38
CA ALA A 182 -21.14 -27.50 20.93
C ALA A 182 -20.95 -26.06 20.44
N VAL A 183 -21.46 -25.05 21.17
CA VAL A 183 -21.20 -23.63 20.86
C VAL A 183 -19.72 -23.30 20.97
N ALA A 184 -19.07 -23.71 22.06
CA ALA A 184 -17.63 -23.48 22.23
C ALA A 184 -16.80 -24.17 21.15
N LEU A 185 -17.19 -25.38 20.72
CA LEU A 185 -16.54 -26.10 19.63
C LEU A 185 -16.69 -25.37 18.29
N ARG A 186 -17.87 -24.83 18.00
CA ARG A 186 -18.10 -24.06 16.76
C ARG A 186 -17.23 -22.81 16.71
N GLU A 187 -17.13 -22.07 17.82
CA GLU A 187 -16.23 -20.91 17.89
C GLU A 187 -14.75 -21.32 17.71
N VAL A 188 -14.35 -22.49 18.22
CA VAL A 188 -12.99 -23.03 17.98
C VAL A 188 -12.78 -23.38 16.50
N GLU A 189 -13.77 -24.02 15.86
CA GLU A 189 -13.71 -24.34 14.43
C GLU A 189 -13.65 -23.06 13.58
N GLU A 190 -14.41 -22.01 13.92
CA GLU A 190 -14.36 -20.70 13.25
C GLU A 190 -12.99 -20.02 13.40
N ILE A 191 -12.41 -20.01 14.61
CA ILE A 191 -11.05 -19.49 14.85
C ILE A 191 -10.00 -20.29 14.09
N LEU A 192 -10.27 -21.51 13.61
CA LEU A 192 -9.34 -22.29 12.80
C LEU A 192 -9.55 -22.11 11.29
N GLU A 193 -10.78 -21.80 10.87
CA GLU A 193 -11.14 -21.54 9.47
C GLU A 193 -10.68 -20.15 9.00
N GLU A 194 -10.46 -19.19 9.90
CA GLU A 194 -9.91 -17.87 9.59
C GLU A 194 -8.50 -17.97 8.94
N GLU A 195 -8.42 -17.79 7.61
CA GLU A 195 -7.21 -18.05 6.78
C GLU A 195 -6.01 -17.14 7.06
N GLU A 196 -6.22 -15.97 7.69
CA GLU A 196 -5.22 -14.88 7.73
C GLU A 196 -4.00 -15.17 8.61
N GLU A 197 -4.11 -16.05 9.60
CA GLU A 197 -3.03 -16.34 10.56
C GLU A 197 -3.14 -17.79 11.05
N ARG A 198 -2.52 -18.75 10.34
CA ARG A 198 -2.51 -20.15 10.79
C ARG A 198 -1.77 -20.26 12.11
N LEU A 199 -2.45 -20.77 13.15
CA LEU A 199 -1.86 -21.08 14.46
C LEU A 199 -0.93 -22.31 14.44
N ASP A 200 -0.63 -22.82 13.24
CA ASP A 200 0.24 -23.95 13.00
C ASP A 200 1.68 -23.58 13.39
N GLY A 201 2.17 -24.15 14.50
CA GLY A 201 3.53 -23.89 15.02
C GLY A 201 3.57 -23.38 16.47
N VAL A 202 2.43 -23.04 17.08
CA VAL A 202 2.37 -22.70 18.51
C VAL A 202 2.26 -23.99 19.34
N GLU A 203 3.36 -24.37 20.01
CA GLU A 203 3.45 -25.63 20.78
C GLU A 203 2.36 -25.77 21.86
N LEU A 204 1.97 -24.66 22.49
CA LEU A 204 0.93 -24.62 23.52
C LEU A 204 -0.47 -24.93 22.95
N VAL A 205 -0.70 -24.62 21.68
CA VAL A 205 -2.01 -24.74 21.02
C VAL A 205 -2.24 -26.16 20.50
N ALA A 206 -1.19 -26.85 20.06
CA ALA A 206 -1.28 -28.20 19.50
C ALA A 206 -2.01 -29.23 20.41
N PRO A 207 -1.68 -29.38 21.72
CA PRO A 207 -2.39 -30.32 22.59
C PRO A 207 -3.84 -29.92 22.84
N GLU A 208 -4.11 -28.62 22.99
CA GLU A 208 -5.46 -28.08 23.21
C GLU A 208 -6.37 -28.29 22.00
N LEU A 209 -5.82 -28.15 20.78
CA LEU A 209 -6.54 -28.47 19.55
C LEU A 209 -6.82 -29.95 19.40
N GLN A 210 -5.87 -30.82 19.76
CA GLN A 210 -6.10 -32.26 19.77
C GLN A 210 -7.22 -32.63 20.76
N PHE A 211 -7.21 -32.01 21.95
CA PHE A 211 -8.28 -32.16 22.93
C PHE A 211 -9.63 -31.68 22.36
N ALA A 212 -9.71 -30.46 21.83
CA ALA A 212 -10.92 -29.92 21.22
C ALA A 212 -11.48 -30.83 20.11
N ARG A 213 -10.62 -31.36 19.23
CA ARG A 213 -11.03 -32.34 18.20
C ARG A 213 -11.59 -33.64 18.80
N SER A 214 -10.97 -34.14 19.87
CA SER A 214 -11.44 -35.35 20.55
C SER A 214 -12.80 -35.14 21.23
N VAL A 215 -13.01 -33.98 21.86
CA VAL A 215 -14.28 -33.57 22.45
C VAL A 215 -15.33 -33.38 21.36
N GLY A 216 -14.97 -32.73 20.25
CA GLY A 216 -15.88 -32.54 19.11
C GLY A 216 -16.37 -33.85 18.52
N ALA A 217 -15.48 -34.83 18.33
CA ALA A 217 -15.86 -36.16 17.89
C ALA A 217 -16.80 -36.85 18.90
N ALA A 218 -16.58 -36.66 20.20
CA ALA A 218 -17.44 -37.21 21.24
C ALA A 218 -18.82 -36.55 21.27
N VAL A 219 -18.89 -35.22 21.20
CA VAL A 219 -20.16 -34.45 21.17
C VAL A 219 -21.00 -34.84 19.96
N ARG A 220 -20.40 -34.93 18.77
CA ARG A 220 -21.10 -35.35 17.54
C ARG A 220 -21.65 -36.78 17.67
N ARG A 221 -20.84 -37.74 18.14
CA ARG A 221 -21.29 -39.13 18.38
C ARG A 221 -22.41 -39.21 19.42
N GLN A 222 -22.32 -38.42 20.49
CA GLN A 222 -23.31 -38.43 21.55
C GLN A 222 -24.63 -37.80 21.09
N ALA A 223 -24.58 -36.70 20.35
CA ALA A 223 -25.74 -36.09 19.72
C ALA A 223 -26.43 -37.04 18.72
N ASP A 224 -25.66 -37.76 17.89
CA ASP A 224 -26.18 -38.77 16.96
C ASP A 224 -26.86 -39.94 17.72
N GLY A 225 -26.27 -40.39 18.84
CA GLY A 225 -26.87 -41.42 19.70
C GLY A 225 -28.18 -40.94 20.33
N MET A 226 -28.17 -39.76 20.93
CA MET A 226 -29.35 -39.13 21.53
C MET A 226 -30.46 -38.91 20.52
N LEU A 227 -30.14 -38.49 19.28
CA LEU A 227 -31.13 -38.29 18.22
C LEU A 227 -31.81 -39.61 17.84
N ARG A 228 -31.04 -40.68 17.61
CA ARG A 228 -31.61 -41.99 17.24
C ARG A 228 -32.46 -42.57 18.36
N GLU A 229 -32.01 -42.46 19.60
CA GLU A 229 -32.76 -42.92 20.76
C GLU A 229 -34.03 -42.09 20.97
N ALA A 230 -33.96 -40.77 20.83
CA ALA A 230 -35.11 -39.89 20.95
C ALA A 230 -36.16 -40.10 19.85
N LEU A 231 -35.73 -40.41 18.62
CA LEU A 231 -36.63 -40.76 17.53
C LEU A 231 -37.35 -42.11 17.76
N ARG A 232 -36.66 -43.10 18.34
CA ARG A 232 -37.27 -44.40 18.68
C ARG A 232 -38.20 -44.33 19.88
N SER A 233 -37.82 -43.58 20.91
CA SER A 233 -38.57 -43.45 22.15
C SER A 233 -39.62 -42.34 22.12
N LEU A 234 -39.70 -41.58 21.02
CA LEU A 234 -40.53 -40.36 20.89
C LEU A 234 -40.27 -39.36 22.03
N ASN A 235 -39.06 -39.35 22.58
CA ASN A 235 -38.69 -38.52 23.72
C ASN A 235 -38.36 -37.08 23.28
N GLN A 236 -39.39 -36.23 23.26
CA GLN A 236 -39.34 -34.84 22.81
C GLN A 236 -38.24 -33.96 23.45
N PRO A 237 -37.95 -34.02 24.77
CA PRO A 237 -36.87 -33.22 25.35
C PRO A 237 -35.48 -33.64 24.83
N SER A 238 -35.20 -34.95 24.74
CA SER A 238 -33.91 -35.43 24.21
C SER A 238 -33.75 -35.14 22.72
N LEU A 239 -34.83 -35.19 21.95
CA LEU A 239 -34.85 -34.79 20.55
C LEU A 239 -34.52 -33.30 20.41
N THR A 240 -35.15 -32.45 21.22
CA THR A 240 -34.92 -31.00 21.20
C THR A 240 -33.46 -30.66 21.55
N THR A 241 -32.90 -31.28 22.59
CA THR A 241 -31.50 -31.08 22.97
C THR A 241 -30.52 -31.55 21.88
N ALA A 242 -30.79 -32.69 21.24
CA ALA A 242 -29.95 -33.18 20.14
C ALA A 242 -30.00 -32.23 18.93
N LEU A 243 -31.19 -31.76 18.54
CA LEU A 243 -31.35 -30.79 17.46
C LEU A 243 -30.66 -29.45 17.79
N GLN A 244 -30.77 -28.98 19.03
CA GLN A 244 -30.10 -27.76 19.48
C GLN A 244 -28.57 -27.87 19.37
N VAL A 245 -28.00 -29.05 19.64
CA VAL A 245 -26.57 -29.32 19.48
C VAL A 245 -26.16 -29.31 18.01
N PHE A 246 -26.94 -29.90 17.11
CA PHE A 246 -26.65 -29.83 15.68
C PHE A 246 -26.82 -28.43 15.10
N PHE A 247 -27.75 -27.64 15.64
CA PHE A 247 -27.87 -26.23 15.31
C PHE A 247 -26.63 -25.43 15.73
N SER A 248 -26.14 -25.61 16.96
CA SER A 248 -24.95 -24.90 17.42
C SER A 248 -23.66 -25.34 16.73
N LEU A 249 -23.58 -26.58 16.22
CA LEU A 249 -22.47 -27.05 15.38
C LEU A 249 -22.55 -26.58 13.91
N GLY A 250 -23.65 -25.94 13.49
CA GLY A 250 -23.85 -25.47 12.12
C GLY A 250 -24.19 -26.56 11.10
N CYS A 251 -24.53 -27.78 11.54
CA CYS A 251 -24.78 -28.94 10.67
C CYS A 251 -26.20 -29.51 10.76
N LEU A 252 -27.16 -28.71 11.26
CA LEU A 252 -28.54 -29.14 11.49
C LEU A 252 -29.21 -29.68 10.22
N ARG A 253 -29.07 -28.98 9.10
CA ARG A 253 -29.80 -29.32 7.87
C ARG A 253 -29.44 -30.71 7.36
N ASP A 254 -28.15 -30.98 7.19
CA ASP A 254 -27.65 -32.27 6.70
C ASP A 254 -28.07 -33.41 7.65
N LYS A 255 -28.04 -33.15 8.97
CA LYS A 255 -28.40 -34.13 9.99
C LYS A 255 -29.90 -34.39 10.09
N VAL A 256 -30.73 -33.38 9.87
CA VAL A 256 -32.19 -33.53 9.80
C VAL A 256 -32.59 -34.27 8.53
N GLU A 257 -32.00 -33.95 7.38
CA GLU A 257 -32.24 -34.66 6.12
C GLU A 257 -31.84 -36.15 6.25
N GLU A 258 -30.69 -36.46 6.85
CA GLU A 258 -30.25 -37.83 7.15
C GLU A 258 -31.23 -38.55 8.10
N ALA A 259 -31.68 -37.88 9.17
CA ALA A 259 -32.60 -38.47 10.15
C ALA A 259 -34.01 -38.73 9.58
N VAL A 260 -34.52 -37.81 8.75
CA VAL A 260 -35.82 -37.97 8.07
C VAL A 260 -35.75 -39.09 7.04
N ALA A 261 -34.67 -39.18 6.26
CA ALA A 261 -34.46 -40.28 5.33
C ALA A 261 -34.37 -41.63 6.06
N ALA A 262 -33.66 -41.70 7.19
CA ALA A 262 -33.57 -42.90 8.01
C ALA A 262 -34.93 -43.31 8.60
N ALA A 263 -35.72 -42.36 9.09
CA ALA A 263 -37.07 -42.63 9.62
C ALA A 263 -38.05 -43.09 8.52
N ALA A 264 -37.99 -42.48 7.33
CA ALA A 264 -38.78 -42.90 6.17
C ALA A 264 -38.42 -44.33 5.73
N ALA A 265 -37.13 -44.67 5.73
CA ALA A 265 -36.66 -46.03 5.42
C ALA A 265 -37.14 -47.06 6.45
N SER A 266 -37.08 -46.75 7.76
CA SER A 266 -37.57 -47.67 8.79
C SER A 266 -39.08 -47.86 8.74
N LEU A 267 -39.85 -46.79 8.51
CA LEU A 267 -41.29 -46.90 8.29
C LEU A 267 -41.61 -47.76 7.05
N GLY A 268 -40.84 -47.62 5.96
CA GLY A 268 -40.99 -48.45 4.77
C GLY A 268 -40.73 -49.94 5.03
N THR A 269 -39.70 -50.27 5.82
CA THR A 269 -39.44 -51.67 6.21
C THR A 269 -40.50 -52.21 7.15
N ASP A 270 -40.93 -51.42 8.14
CA ASP A 270 -41.95 -51.85 9.11
C ASP A 270 -43.31 -52.11 8.41
N VAL A 271 -43.68 -51.26 7.44
CA VAL A 271 -44.87 -51.45 6.62
C VAL A 271 -44.73 -52.66 5.69
N SER A 272 -43.57 -52.86 5.05
CA SER A 272 -43.31 -54.04 4.22
C SER A 272 -43.35 -55.35 5.04
N ASP A 273 -42.78 -55.34 6.24
CA ASP A 273 -42.77 -56.49 7.14
C ASP A 273 -44.17 -56.78 7.72
N ALA A 274 -44.98 -55.75 7.94
CA ALA A 274 -46.38 -55.91 8.30
C ALA A 274 -47.20 -56.50 7.14
N LEU A 275 -47.01 -56.00 5.91
CA LEU A 275 -47.70 -56.48 4.71
C LEU A 275 -47.32 -57.92 4.37
N THR A 276 -46.03 -58.29 4.46
CA THR A 276 -45.60 -59.68 4.22
C THR A 276 -46.09 -60.63 5.30
N ASN A 277 -46.16 -60.19 6.57
CA ASN A 277 -46.79 -60.98 7.63
C ASN A 277 -48.30 -61.14 7.45
N ILE A 278 -48.96 -60.12 6.90
CA ILE A 278 -50.37 -60.15 6.51
C ILE A 278 -50.58 -61.19 5.38
N ASP A 279 -49.77 -61.14 4.32
CA ASP A 279 -49.84 -62.09 3.21
C ASP A 279 -49.53 -63.54 3.67
N ALA A 280 -48.53 -63.71 4.54
CA ALA A 280 -48.18 -65.00 5.12
C ALA A 280 -49.24 -65.54 6.11
N ARG A 281 -50.06 -64.68 6.72
CA ARG A 281 -51.21 -65.08 7.55
C ARG A 281 -52.44 -65.38 6.69
N ALA A 282 -52.70 -64.60 5.63
CA ALA A 282 -53.76 -64.86 4.66
C ALA A 282 -53.55 -66.17 3.87
N ALA A 283 -52.29 -66.59 3.68
CA ALA A 283 -51.97 -67.90 3.10
C ALA A 283 -52.26 -69.09 4.05
N ARG A 284 -52.32 -68.86 5.37
CA ARG A 284 -52.52 -69.90 6.41
C ARG A 284 -53.97 -70.02 6.90
N GLY A 285 -54.82 -69.01 6.70
CA GLY A 285 -56.24 -69.02 7.07
C GLY A 285 -57.11 -68.59 5.89
N GLY A 286 -58.13 -69.37 5.55
CA GLY A 286 -59.03 -69.11 4.42
C GLY A 286 -59.56 -67.68 4.41
N ARG A 287 -59.40 -67.01 3.25
CA ARG A 287 -59.57 -65.56 2.99
C ARG A 287 -60.82 -64.89 3.56
N ALA A 288 -61.88 -65.63 3.89
CA ALA A 288 -63.15 -65.08 4.34
C ALA A 288 -63.20 -64.74 5.85
N GLY A 289 -62.48 -65.47 6.71
CA GLY A 289 -62.54 -65.26 8.17
C GLY A 289 -61.65 -64.12 8.68
N TRP A 290 -60.61 -63.77 7.92
CA TRP A 290 -59.56 -62.86 8.37
C TRP A 290 -59.86 -61.38 8.08
N VAL A 291 -60.55 -61.07 6.98
CA VAL A 291 -60.93 -59.67 6.67
C VAL A 291 -61.84 -59.10 7.77
N ALA A 292 -62.74 -59.93 8.33
CA ALA A 292 -63.58 -59.52 9.46
C ALA A 292 -62.78 -59.27 10.76
N ALA A 293 -61.73 -60.05 11.02
CA ALA A 293 -60.88 -59.86 12.19
C ALA A 293 -59.95 -58.63 12.05
N LEU A 294 -59.52 -58.31 10.83
CA LEU A 294 -58.66 -57.18 10.56
C LEU A 294 -59.39 -55.84 10.68
N TRP A 295 -60.63 -55.74 10.19
CA TRP A 295 -61.45 -54.56 10.40
C TRP A 295 -61.74 -54.30 11.89
N GLY A 296 -61.97 -55.36 12.68
CA GLY A 296 -62.14 -55.22 14.13
C GLY A 296 -60.88 -54.80 14.89
N GLN A 297 -59.68 -55.16 14.42
CA GLN A 297 -58.42 -54.71 15.03
C GLN A 297 -58.00 -53.29 14.63
N VAL A 298 -58.37 -52.84 13.43
CA VAL A 298 -58.11 -51.47 12.99
C VAL A 298 -59.04 -50.47 13.69
N GLU A 299 -60.31 -50.82 13.93
CA GLU A 299 -61.20 -49.99 14.75
C GLU A 299 -60.73 -49.89 16.21
N ALA A 300 -60.16 -50.96 16.78
CA ALA A 300 -59.64 -50.96 18.14
C ALA A 300 -58.32 -50.18 18.35
N VAL A 301 -57.62 -49.81 17.27
CA VAL A 301 -56.40 -48.98 17.31
C VAL A 301 -56.74 -47.50 17.02
N GLY A 302 -57.96 -47.21 16.58
CA GLY A 302 -58.46 -45.86 16.28
C GLY A 302 -59.22 -45.17 17.43
N GLU A 303 -59.50 -45.86 18.54
CA GLU A 303 -59.98 -45.31 19.82
C GLU A 303 -58.84 -45.21 20.85
#